data_AF-A0AA38WZY8-F1
#
_entry.id   AF-A0AA38WZY8-F1
#
_cell.length_a   1.000
_cell.length_b   1.000
_cell.length_c   1.000
_cell.angle_alpha   90.00
_cell.angle_beta   90.00
_cell.angle_gamma   90.00
#
_symmetry.space_group_name_H-M   'P 1'
#
loop_
_entity.id
_entity.type
_entity.pdbx_description
1 polymer ?
#
loop_
_entity_poly.entity_id
_entity_poly.type
_entity_poly.pdbx_seq_one_letter_code
_entity_poly.pdbx_strand_id
1 'polypeptide(L)'
;MPFGGAYCTGKGALIRAVSCIQKELEMDGFGDSIHVYALHPGATLSQPSLSFHPDVAEAYPQEAEKWSKFHKLFKCPPAQCAQTCAFLAAGRGKILRGRYFDCEQDIGTVIAAGEEGLNGLYELKVEFLGGLPNDGGTAVAVIEHQTNGDGRDH
;
A
#
# COMPACT_ATOMS: atom_id res chain seq x y z
N MET A 1 -7.86 3.83 -13.85
CA MET A 1 -7.17 3.49 -15.11
C MET A 1 -7.94 2.35 -15.77
N PRO A 2 -8.62 2.57 -16.90
CA PRO A 2 -9.25 1.47 -17.64
C PRO A 2 -8.18 0.52 -18.20
N PHE A 3 -8.55 -0.74 -18.47
CA PHE A 3 -7.67 -1.80 -19.01
C PHE A 3 -6.47 -2.21 -18.12
N GLY A 4 -6.36 -1.63 -16.92
CA GLY A 4 -5.34 -1.97 -15.92
C GLY A 4 -5.87 -2.76 -14.73
N GLY A 5 -7.04 -3.40 -14.83
CA GLY A 5 -7.72 -4.03 -13.69
C GLY A 5 -6.83 -5.00 -12.92
N ALA A 6 -6.26 -6.01 -13.60
CA ALA A 6 -5.36 -6.97 -12.98
C ALA A 6 -4.10 -6.30 -12.39
N TYR A 7 -3.56 -5.29 -13.06
CA TYR A 7 -2.43 -4.51 -12.56
C TYR A 7 -2.78 -3.77 -11.26
N CYS A 8 -3.89 -3.02 -11.24
CA CYS A 8 -4.35 -2.28 -10.07
C CYS A 8 -4.66 -3.22 -8.90
N THR A 9 -5.37 -4.32 -9.14
CA THR A 9 -5.66 -5.33 -8.12
C THR A 9 -4.38 -5.95 -7.57
N GLY A 10 -3.44 -6.34 -8.43
CA GLY A 10 -2.15 -6.90 -8.01
C GLY A 10 -1.32 -5.92 -7.17
N LYS A 11 -1.28 -4.63 -7.55
CA LYS A 11 -0.58 -3.60 -6.76
C LYS A 11 -1.27 -3.33 -5.43
N GLY A 12 -2.60 -3.27 -5.38
CA GLY A 12 -3.35 -3.17 -4.12
C GLY A 12 -3.09 -4.36 -3.18
N ALA A 13 -3.15 -5.58 -3.72
CA ALA A 13 -2.83 -6.79 -2.97
C ALA A 13 -1.38 -6.79 -2.45
N LEU A 14 -0.41 -6.36 -3.27
CA LEU A 14 0.99 -6.23 -2.86
C LEU A 14 1.17 -5.25 -1.71
N ILE A 15 0.53 -4.07 -1.78
CA ILE A 15 0.58 -3.08 -0.69
C ILE A 15 0.09 -3.70 0.61
N ARG A 16 -1.05 -4.40 0.57
CA ARG A 16 -1.60 -5.04 1.77
C ARG A 16 -0.72 -6.18 2.28
N ALA A 17 -0.17 -6.99 1.38
CA ALA A 17 0.73 -8.09 1.73
C ALA A 17 1.96 -7.58 2.49
N VAL A 18 2.57 -6.48 2.04
CA VAL A 18 3.70 -5.83 2.74
C VAL A 18 3.33 -5.43 4.17
N SER A 19 2.14 -4.85 4.38
CA SER A 19 1.69 -4.50 5.72
C SER A 19 1.48 -5.72 6.63
N CYS A 20 0.92 -6.82 6.10
CA CYS A 20 0.74 -8.05 6.86
C CYS A 20 2.10 -8.68 7.22
N ILE A 21 2.99 -8.82 6.24
CA ILE A 21 4.34 -9.38 6.44
C ILE A 21 5.11 -8.57 7.49
N GLN A 22 5.02 -7.23 7.46
CA GLN A 22 5.68 -6.42 8.49
C GLN A 22 5.18 -6.73 9.90
N LYS A 23 3.87 -6.93 10.06
CA LYS A 23 3.27 -7.29 11.36
C LYS A 23 3.68 -8.69 11.82
N GLU A 24 3.75 -9.65 10.89
CA GLU A 24 4.25 -11.00 11.18
C GLU A 24 5.71 -10.96 11.65
N LEU A 25 6.57 -10.19 10.96
CA LEU A 25 7.95 -9.97 11.39
C LEU A 25 8.04 -9.31 12.78
N GLU A 26 7.15 -8.38 13.11
CA GLU A 26 7.07 -7.79 14.44
C GLU A 26 6.67 -8.82 15.50
N MET A 27 5.68 -9.66 15.23
CA MET A 27 5.25 -10.74 16.13
C MET A 27 6.37 -11.75 16.40
N ASP A 28 7.18 -12.05 15.39
CA ASP A 28 8.31 -12.97 15.48
C ASP A 28 9.58 -12.32 16.07
N GLY A 29 9.53 -11.04 16.48
CA GLY A 29 10.66 -10.32 17.08
C GLY A 29 11.69 -9.77 16.09
N PHE A 30 11.39 -9.78 14.79
CA PHE A 30 12.23 -9.22 13.72
C PHE A 30 11.87 -7.78 13.33
N GLY A 31 10.89 -7.16 13.99
CA GLY A 31 10.39 -5.82 13.65
C GLY A 31 11.43 -4.69 13.68
N ASP A 32 12.52 -4.88 14.42
CA ASP A 32 13.63 -3.92 14.50
C ASP A 32 14.78 -4.20 13.52
N SER A 33 14.83 -5.41 12.94
CA SER A 33 15.95 -5.88 12.11
C SER A 33 15.56 -6.13 10.65
N ILE A 34 14.29 -6.41 10.37
CA ILE A 34 13.77 -6.64 9.02
C ILE A 34 12.58 -5.70 8.78
N HIS A 35 12.75 -4.84 7.77
CA HIS A 35 11.71 -3.92 7.33
C HIS A 35 11.34 -4.21 5.87
N VAL A 36 10.04 -4.23 5.60
CA VAL A 36 9.49 -4.34 4.24
C VAL A 36 8.73 -3.07 3.87
N TYR A 37 8.78 -2.69 2.59
CA TYR A 37 8.19 -1.44 2.09
C TYR A 37 7.52 -1.68 0.74
N ALA A 38 6.38 -1.04 0.48
CA ALA A 38 5.73 -1.05 -0.82
C ALA A 38 5.99 0.28 -1.53
N LEU A 39 6.82 0.28 -2.56
CA LEU A 39 7.19 1.50 -3.27
C LEU A 39 6.38 1.69 -4.55
N HIS A 40 5.81 2.89 -4.68
CA HIS A 40 5.36 3.41 -5.95
C HIS A 40 6.47 4.28 -6.53
N PRO A 41 7.03 3.92 -7.71
CA PRO A 41 8.16 4.65 -8.28
C PRO A 41 7.81 6.06 -8.77
N GLY A 42 6.51 6.39 -8.82
CA GLY A 42 5.99 7.62 -9.40
C GLY A 42 5.67 7.48 -10.88
N ALA A 43 5.27 8.59 -11.48
CA ALA A 43 5.11 8.75 -12.92
C ALA A 43 6.48 8.72 -13.64
N THR A 44 7.15 7.56 -13.65
CA THR A 44 8.51 7.37 -14.17
C THR A 44 8.53 7.01 -15.66
N LEU A 45 9.31 7.76 -16.45
CA LEU A 45 9.60 7.43 -17.85
C LEU A 45 10.75 6.42 -17.93
N SER A 46 10.46 5.13 -17.78
CA SER A 46 11.53 4.11 -17.81
C SER A 46 11.48 3.11 -18.97
N GLN A 47 10.40 2.96 -19.74
CA GLN A 47 10.34 2.04 -20.89
C GLN A 47 9.22 2.38 -21.91
N PRO A 48 9.25 1.79 -23.13
CA PRO A 48 8.13 1.78 -24.09
C PRO A 48 6.87 1.07 -23.59
N SER A 49 6.92 0.35 -22.46
CA SER A 49 5.86 -0.50 -21.89
C SER A 49 4.59 0.25 -21.44
N LEU A 50 4.54 1.56 -21.65
CA LEU A 50 3.37 2.41 -21.46
C LEU A 50 2.68 2.71 -22.79
N SER A 51 3.00 2.03 -23.90
CA SER A 51 2.20 2.13 -25.12
C SER A 51 0.85 1.44 -24.92
N PHE A 52 -0.24 2.15 -25.24
CA PHE A 52 -1.58 1.57 -25.29
C PHE A 52 -1.58 0.42 -26.31
N HIS A 53 -2.06 -0.77 -25.93
CA HIS A 53 -2.02 -1.94 -26.83
C HIS A 53 -2.74 -1.62 -28.15
N PRO A 54 -2.18 -1.98 -29.33
CA PRO A 54 -2.75 -1.59 -30.63
C PRO A 54 -4.24 -1.91 -30.78
N ASP A 55 -4.65 -3.13 -30.44
CA ASP A 55 -6.06 -3.56 -30.52
C ASP A 55 -6.98 -2.71 -29.63
N VAL A 56 -6.51 -2.30 -28.46
CA VAL A 56 -7.26 -1.44 -27.54
C VAL A 56 -7.28 -0.01 -28.06
N ALA A 57 -6.21 0.45 -28.72
CA ALA A 57 -6.17 1.76 -29.35
C ALA A 57 -7.11 1.86 -30.56
N GLU A 58 -7.23 0.80 -31.35
CA GLU A 58 -8.17 0.71 -32.46
C GLU A 58 -9.62 0.70 -31.97
N ALA A 59 -9.92 -0.12 -30.95
CA ALA A 59 -11.27 -0.21 -30.38
C ALA A 59 -11.67 1.06 -29.58
N TYR A 60 -10.72 1.74 -28.95
CA TYR A 60 -10.95 2.87 -28.05
C TYR A 60 -10.00 4.06 -28.35
N PRO A 61 -10.12 4.70 -29.52
CA PRO A 61 -9.16 5.71 -29.97
C PRO A 61 -9.10 6.94 -29.06
N GLN A 62 -10.23 7.33 -28.47
CA GLN A 62 -10.27 8.46 -27.52
C GLN A 62 -9.49 8.16 -26.22
N GLU A 63 -9.52 6.92 -25.75
CA GLU A 63 -8.77 6.52 -24.55
C GLU A 63 -7.27 6.41 -24.84
N ALA A 64 -6.89 5.92 -26.03
CA ALA A 64 -5.50 5.93 -26.48
C ALA A 64 -4.93 7.35 -26.58
N GLU A 65 -5.70 8.31 -27.10
CA GLU A 65 -5.29 9.71 -27.18
C GLU A 65 -5.10 10.32 -25.78
N LYS A 66 -6.07 10.10 -24.87
CA LYS A 66 -5.95 10.55 -23.47
C LYS A 66 -4.72 9.96 -22.79
N TRP A 67 -4.47 8.67 -22.99
CA TRP A 67 -3.31 7.98 -22.43
C TRP A 67 -1.99 8.55 -22.95
N SER A 68 -1.90 8.81 -24.26
CA SER A 68 -0.73 9.45 -24.88
C SER A 68 -0.45 10.85 -24.32
N LYS A 69 -1.50 11.65 -24.06
CA LYS A 69 -1.37 12.96 -23.40
C LYS A 69 -0.94 12.82 -21.95
N PHE A 70 -1.54 11.90 -21.20
CA PHE A 70 -1.23 11.64 -19.79
C PHE A 70 0.24 11.20 -19.60
N HIS A 71 0.73 10.31 -20.46
CA HIS A 71 2.10 9.80 -20.37
C HIS A 71 3.17 10.90 -20.54
N LYS A 72 2.89 11.97 -21.31
CA LYS A 72 3.81 13.12 -21.45
C LYS A 72 3.97 13.94 -20.16
N LEU A 73 3.07 13.77 -19.20
CA LEU A 73 3.12 14.42 -17.89
C LEU A 73 4.06 13.70 -16.92
N PHE A 74 4.61 12.54 -17.28
CA PHE A 74 5.48 11.78 -16.41
C PHE A 74 6.82 12.51 -16.29
N LYS A 75 7.19 12.92 -15.07
CA LYS A 75 8.39 13.71 -14.79
C LYS A 75 9.35 13.03 -13.81
N CYS A 76 8.97 11.91 -13.20
CA CYS A 76 9.82 11.25 -12.22
C CYS A 76 11.00 10.56 -12.94
N PRO A 77 12.26 10.93 -12.66
CA PRO A 77 13.39 10.19 -13.20
C PRO A 77 13.57 8.85 -12.45
N PRO A 78 14.02 7.77 -13.10
CA PRO A 78 14.29 6.50 -12.41
C PRO A 78 15.22 6.61 -11.20
N ALA A 79 16.15 7.58 -11.24
CA ALA A 79 17.08 7.86 -10.15
C ALA A 79 16.38 8.27 -8.85
N GLN A 80 15.21 8.91 -8.91
CA GLN A 80 14.47 9.33 -7.72
C GLN A 80 13.98 8.11 -6.92
N CYS A 81 13.36 7.14 -7.57
CA CYS A 81 12.97 5.87 -6.94
C CYS A 81 14.20 5.11 -6.39
N ALA A 82 15.30 5.06 -7.16
CA ALA A 82 16.53 4.41 -6.70
C ALA A 82 17.12 5.06 -5.44
N GLN A 83 17.07 6.38 -5.32
CA GLN A 83 17.49 7.12 -4.14
C GLN A 83 16.61 6.82 -2.93
N THR A 84 15.29 6.73 -3.11
CA THR A 84 14.36 6.27 -2.06
C THR A 84 14.72 4.87 -1.58
N CYS A 85 14.97 3.92 -2.49
CA CYS A 85 15.39 2.57 -2.13
C CYS A 85 16.68 2.57 -1.30
N ALA A 86 17.69 3.35 -1.73
CA ALA A 86 18.96 3.46 -1.01
C ALA A 86 18.77 4.05 0.40
N PHE A 87 17.91 5.06 0.53
CA PHE A 87 17.59 5.68 1.82
C PHE A 87 16.95 4.66 2.79
N LEU A 88 15.97 3.89 2.30
CA LEU A 88 15.28 2.87 3.10
C LEU A 88 16.21 1.71 3.47
N ALA A 89 17.01 1.23 2.53
CA ALA A 89 17.98 0.15 2.74
C ALA A 89 19.07 0.53 3.76
N ALA A 90 19.38 1.82 3.89
CA ALA A 90 20.28 2.34 4.93
C ALA A 90 19.64 2.39 6.34
N GLY A 91 18.42 1.86 6.51
CA GLY A 91 17.70 1.82 7.80
C GLY A 91 17.07 3.16 8.21
N ARG A 92 17.14 4.19 7.35
CA ARG A 92 16.73 5.57 7.70
C ARG A 92 15.22 5.79 7.67
N GLY A 93 14.43 4.80 7.21
CA GLY A 93 12.99 4.88 7.07
C GLY A 93 12.21 3.89 7.94
N LYS A 94 12.72 3.49 9.12
CA LYS A 94 12.05 2.54 10.02
C LYS A 94 10.58 2.88 10.30
N ILE A 95 10.26 4.17 10.37
CA ILE A 95 8.89 4.67 10.62
C ILE A 95 7.90 4.40 9.49
N LEU A 96 8.40 4.05 8.30
CA LEU A 96 7.61 3.72 7.11
C LEU A 96 7.50 2.20 6.89
N ARG A 97 8.04 1.37 7.78
CA ARG A 97 8.03 -0.09 7.61
C ARG A 97 6.59 -0.59 7.54
N GLY A 98 6.32 -1.54 6.64
CA GLY A 98 4.98 -2.07 6.38
C GLY A 98 4.05 -1.12 5.61
N ARG A 99 4.51 0.07 5.21
CA ARG A 99 3.68 1.09 4.54
C ARG A 99 3.95 1.18 3.04
N TYR A 100 2.97 1.75 2.35
CA TYR A 100 3.12 2.26 0.99
C TYR A 100 3.91 3.57 1.01
N PHE A 101 4.80 3.79 0.05
CA PHE A 101 5.43 5.10 -0.12
C PHE A 101 5.52 5.48 -1.59
N ASP A 102 5.15 6.71 -1.89
CA ASP A 102 5.25 7.28 -3.23
C ASP A 102 6.56 8.04 -3.37
N CYS A 103 7.44 7.55 -4.25
CA CYS A 103 8.76 8.13 -4.47
C CYS A 103 8.70 9.57 -4.98
N GLU A 104 7.55 10.06 -5.47
CA GLU A 104 7.36 11.46 -5.84
C GLU A 104 7.36 12.41 -4.65
N GLN A 105 7.16 11.90 -3.43
CA GLN A 105 7.16 12.69 -2.21
C GLN A 105 8.56 12.83 -1.62
N ASP A 106 8.80 13.96 -0.94
CA ASP A 106 10.03 14.15 -0.18
C ASP A 106 10.02 13.27 1.08
N ILE A 107 10.80 12.19 1.05
CA ILE A 107 10.86 11.21 2.14
C ILE A 107 11.34 11.83 3.47
N GLY A 108 12.20 12.85 3.41
CA GLY A 108 12.67 13.56 4.61
C GLY A 108 11.53 14.26 5.33
N THR A 109 10.70 14.99 4.59
CA THR A 109 9.49 15.66 5.09
C THR A 109 8.51 14.66 5.69
N VAL A 110 8.27 13.53 5.00
CA VAL A 110 7.33 12.51 5.50
C VAL A 110 7.82 11.87 6.79
N ILE A 111 9.11 11.56 6.90
CA ILE A 111 9.68 10.97 8.13
C ILE A 111 9.69 11.98 9.28
N ALA A 112 9.90 13.27 9.00
CA ALA A 112 9.87 14.32 10.00
C ALA A 112 8.49 14.48 10.68
N ALA A 113 7.41 13.99 10.04
CA ALA A 113 6.07 13.99 10.64
C ALA A 113 5.93 13.04 11.85
N GLY A 114 6.83 12.07 12.03
CA GLY A 114 6.80 11.14 13.16
C GLY A 114 5.66 10.11 13.08
N GLU A 115 5.55 9.24 14.09
CA GLU A 115 4.57 8.14 14.05
C GLU A 115 3.15 8.67 14.14
N GLU A 116 2.94 9.67 15.00
CA GLU A 116 1.64 10.33 15.19
C GLU A 116 1.19 11.06 13.93
N GLY A 117 2.08 11.81 13.28
CA GLY A 117 1.77 12.53 12.04
C GLY A 117 1.49 11.60 10.84
N LEU A 118 1.88 10.33 10.94
CA LEU A 118 1.63 9.31 9.93
C LEU A 118 0.48 8.36 10.30
N ASN A 119 -0.21 8.59 11.41
CA ASN A 119 -1.27 7.70 11.88
C ASN A 119 -2.42 7.60 10.86
N GLY A 120 -2.70 6.39 10.41
CA GLY A 120 -3.74 6.13 9.41
C GLY A 120 -3.42 6.62 7.99
N LEU A 121 -2.19 7.10 7.74
CA LEU A 121 -1.68 7.48 6.42
C LEU A 121 -0.79 6.37 5.86
N TYR A 122 -0.64 6.33 4.53
CA TYR A 122 0.23 5.38 3.82
C TYR A 122 -0.13 3.89 4.03
N GLU A 123 -1.36 3.64 4.48
CA GLU A 123 -1.91 2.31 4.71
C GLU A 123 -3.07 2.04 3.75
N LEU A 124 -3.10 0.84 3.16
CA LEU A 124 -4.26 0.40 2.41
C LEU A 124 -5.30 -0.16 3.39
N LYS A 125 -6.39 0.57 3.58
CA LYS A 125 -7.49 0.24 4.49
C LYS A 125 -8.86 0.44 3.84
N VAL A 126 -9.86 -0.19 4.44
CA VAL A 126 -11.27 0.08 4.19
C VAL A 126 -11.83 0.72 5.45
N GLU A 127 -12.44 1.89 5.30
CA GLU A 127 -13.17 2.56 6.37
C GLU A 127 -14.66 2.36 6.15
N PHE A 128 -15.37 2.09 7.25
CA PHE A 128 -16.79 1.78 7.21
C PHE A 128 -17.58 3.01 7.62
N LEU A 129 -18.73 3.20 6.96
CA LEU A 129 -19.62 4.35 7.17
C LEU A 129 -19.89 4.54 8.67
N GLY A 130 -19.63 5.73 9.20
CA GLY A 130 -19.88 6.06 10.61
C GLY A 130 -19.11 5.20 11.63
N GLY A 131 -18.05 4.51 11.21
CA GLY A 131 -17.32 3.58 12.08
C GLY A 131 -18.04 2.26 12.34
N LEU A 132 -18.95 1.87 11.44
CA LEU A 132 -19.60 0.54 11.51
C LEU A 132 -18.55 -0.57 11.63
N PRO A 133 -18.84 -1.62 12.43
CA PRO A 133 -17.87 -2.69 12.68
C PRO A 133 -17.54 -3.45 11.39
N ASN A 134 -16.27 -3.78 11.25
CA ASN A 134 -15.79 -4.76 10.29
C ASN A 134 -15.49 -6.05 11.03
N ASP A 135 -16.54 -6.78 11.40
CA ASP A 135 -16.42 -7.99 12.21
C ASP A 135 -16.15 -9.25 11.36
N GLY A 136 -16.21 -9.16 10.02
CA GLY A 136 -16.07 -10.32 9.15
C GLY A 136 -17.06 -11.46 9.48
N GLY A 137 -18.19 -11.15 10.13
CA GLY A 137 -19.14 -12.13 10.65
C GLY A 137 -18.77 -12.77 11.99
N THR A 138 -17.74 -12.31 12.71
CA THR A 138 -17.28 -12.89 13.98
C THR A 138 -17.83 -12.20 15.22
N ALA A 139 -18.76 -11.24 15.11
CA ALA A 139 -19.37 -10.59 16.29
C ALA A 139 -20.05 -11.60 17.24
N VAL A 140 -20.41 -12.79 16.76
CA VAL A 140 -21.03 -13.86 17.55
C VAL A 140 -20.00 -14.70 18.33
N ALA A 141 -18.74 -14.78 17.88
CA ALA A 141 -17.72 -15.65 18.47
C ALA A 141 -17.22 -15.19 19.86
N VAL A 142 -17.46 -13.93 20.22
CA VAL A 142 -17.03 -13.37 21.52
C VAL A 142 -18.03 -13.71 22.65
N ILE A 143 -19.26 -14.12 22.31
CA ILE A 143 -20.33 -14.35 23.30
C ILE A 143 -20.21 -15.75 23.97
N GLU A 144 -19.63 -16.74 23.30
CA GLU A 144 -19.60 -18.13 23.82
C GLU A 144 -18.56 -18.38 24.92
N HIS A 145 -17.60 -17.47 25.13
CA HIS A 145 -16.57 -17.66 26.17
C HIS A 145 -16.93 -17.06 27.54
N GLN A 146 -18.08 -16.38 27.67
CA GLN A 146 -18.51 -15.76 28.94
C GLN A 146 -19.67 -16.48 29.65
N THR A 147 -20.27 -17.53 29.07
CA THR A 147 -21.48 -18.16 29.65
C THR A 147 -21.27 -19.53 30.31
N ASN A 148 -20.05 -20.08 30.34
CA ASN A 148 -19.81 -21.45 30.85
C ASN A 148 -19.07 -21.53 32.20
N GLY A 149 -19.21 -20.53 33.07
CA GLY A 149 -18.53 -20.56 34.36
C GLY A 149 -19.29 -19.85 35.48
N ASP A 150 -20.49 -20.31 35.83
CA ASP A 150 -20.95 -20.17 37.23
C ASP A 150 -22.07 -21.18 37.60
N GLY A 151 -21.96 -21.75 38.80
CA GLY A 151 -23.12 -22.31 39.51
C GLY A 151 -23.36 -23.82 39.49
N ARG A 152 -22.44 -24.63 40.02
CA ARG A 152 -22.81 -25.90 40.67
C ARG A 152 -22.11 -25.98 42.02
N ASP A 153 -22.83 -25.63 43.08
CA ASP A 153 -22.64 -26.10 44.46
C ASP A 153 -24.01 -26.18 45.15
N HIS A 154 -24.44 -27.42 45.44
CA HIS A 154 -25.48 -27.78 46.41
C HIS A 154 -24.87 -28.80 47.36
#